data_AF-A0A7V7DWW7-F1
#
_entry.id   AF-A0A7V7DWW7-F1
#
_cell.length_a   1.000
_cell.length_b   1.000
_cell.length_c   1.000
_cell.angle_alpha   90.00
_cell.angle_beta   90.00
_cell.angle_gamma   90.00
#
_symmetry.space_group_name_H-M   'P 1'
#
loop_
_entity.id
_entity.type
_entity.pdbx_description
1 polymer ?
#
loop_
_entity_poly.entity_id
_entity_poly.type
_entity_poly.pdbx_seq_one_letter_code
_entity_poly.pdbx_strand_id
1 'polypeptide(L)' 'MESLTKDSFLQKVFNYEQNKEWKFEGKLPCIIDFYADWCAPCKM' A
#
# COMPACT_ATOMS: atom_id res chain seq x y z
N MET A 1 2.81 -4.94 -11.58
CA MET A 1 1.90 -4.12 -10.77
C MET A 1 1.08 -5.11 -9.95
N GLU A 2 1.23 -5.10 -8.63
CA GLU A 2 0.52 -6.00 -7.71
C GLU A 2 -0.62 -5.22 -7.08
N SER A 3 -1.85 -5.75 -7.10
CA SER A 3 -2.95 -5.21 -6.31
C SER A 3 -2.74 -5.60 -4.85
N LEU A 4 -2.35 -4.63 -4.02
CA LEU A 4 -2.11 -4.85 -2.60
C LEU A 4 -3.41 -5.11 -1.85
N THR A 5 -3.53 -6.31 -1.25
CA THR A 5 -4.57 -6.59 -0.25
C THR A 5 -4.18 -5.97 1.09
N LYS A 6 -5.15 -5.82 2.02
CA LYS A 6 -4.88 -5.37 3.39
C LYS A 6 -3.74 -6.19 4.04
N ASP A 7 -3.83 -7.52 3.95
CA ASP A 7 -2.83 -8.41 4.57
C ASP A 7 -1.43 -8.18 3.99
N SER A 8 -1.35 -8.03 2.66
CA SER A 8 -0.09 -7.74 1.98
C SER A 8 0.47 -6.37 2.37
N PHE A 9 -0.39 -5.37 2.60
CA PHE A 9 0.02 -4.03 3.06
C PHE A 9 0.62 -4.08 4.46
N LEU A 10 -0.03 -4.81 5.38
CA LEU A 10 0.46 -4.99 6.75
C LEU A 10 1.82 -5.69 6.79
N GLN A 11 2.06 -6.65 5.88
CA GLN A 11 3.31 -7.41 5.85
C GLN A 11 4.45 -6.71 5.10
N LYS A 12 4.16 -6.02 3.99
CA LYS A 12 5.18 -5.52 3.07
C LYS A 12 5.39 -4.00 3.14
N VAL A 13 4.44 -3.25 3.69
CA VAL A 13 4.46 -1.79 3.70
C VAL A 13 4.48 -1.25 5.12
N PHE A 14 3.38 -1.39 5.86
CA PHE A 14 3.25 -0.82 7.19
C PHE A 14 2.20 -1.55 8.01
N ASN A 15 2.62 -2.16 9.11
CA ASN A 15 1.71 -2.77 10.07
C ASN A 15 1.18 -1.72 11.05
N TYR A 16 0.09 -1.04 10.67
CA TYR A 16 -0.58 -0.04 11.50
C TYR A 16 -1.35 -0.62 12.69
N GLU A 17 -1.56 -1.95 12.74
CA GLU A 17 -2.22 -2.61 13.87
C GLU A 17 -1.25 -2.83 15.04
N GLN A 18 0.04 -3.01 14.73
CA GLN A 18 1.10 -3.18 15.72
C GLN A 18 1.82 -1.88 16.08
N ASN A 19 1.99 -0.98 15.10
CA ASN A 19 2.78 0.23 15.26
C ASN A 19 1.87 1.47 15.14
N LYS A 20 1.96 2.37 16.13
CA LYS A 20 1.26 3.67 16.09
C LYS A 20 2.01 4.73 15.28
N GLU A 21 3.33 4.57 15.16
CA GLU A 21 4.19 5.43 14.35
C GLU A 21 4.55 4.73 13.06
N TRP A 22 4.75 5.52 12.00
CA TRP A 22 5.06 4.97 10.68
C TRP A 22 6.38 4.19 10.69
N LYS A 23 6.31 2.91 10.31
CA LYS A 23 7.46 2.02 10.15
C LYS A 23 7.35 1.26 8.85
N PHE A 24 8.19 1.62 7.87
CA PHE A 24 8.18 0.95 6.59
C PHE A 24 8.83 -0.45 6.70
N GLU A 25 8.10 -1.49 6.30
CA GLU A 25 8.53 -2.90 6.39
C GLU A 25 9.18 -3.42 5.10
N GLY A 26 9.20 -2.61 4.03
CA GLY A 26 9.77 -2.98 2.74
C GLY A 26 11.29 -2.83 2.68
N LYS A 27 11.93 -3.59 1.78
CA LYS A 27 13.40 -3.55 1.55
C LYS A 27 13.85 -2.44 0.60
N LEU A 28 12.96 -1.99 -0.27
CA LEU A 28 13.20 -0.97 -1.28
C LEU A 28 12.09 0.08 -1.21
N PRO A 29 12.35 1.33 -1.59
CA PRO A 29 11.31 2.34 -1.73
C PRO A 29 10.19 1.86 -2.66
N CYS A 30 8.95 2.19 -2.34
CA CYS A 30 7.80 1.86 -3.17
C CYS A 30 6.86 3.06 -3.32
N ILE A 31 6.06 3.04 -4.38
CA ILE A 31 4.95 3.96 -4.61
C ILE A 31 3.66 3.18 -4.42
N ILE A 32 2.71 3.76 -3.70
CA ILE A 32 1.39 3.18 -3.47
C ILE A 32 0.38 4.03 -4.22
N ASP A 33 -0.27 3.42 -5.20
CA ASP A 33 -1.35 4.03 -5.96
C ASP A 33 -2.71 3.59 -5.39
N PHE A 34 -3.39 4.53 -4.75
CA PHE A 34 -4.74 4.32 -4.23
C PHE A 34 -5.73 4.63 -5.34
N TYR A 35 -6.08 3.62 -6.12
CA TYR A 35 -7.03 3.74 -7.22
C TYR A 35 -8.41 3.15 -6.87
N ALA A 36 -9.39 3.49 -7.70
CA ALA A 36 -10.70 2.85 -7.71
C ALA A 36 -11.14 2.56 -9.15
N ASP A 37 -11.88 1.48 -9.37
CA ASP A 37 -12.30 1.06 -10.72
C ASP A 37 -13.18 2.08 -11.45
N TRP A 38 -13.79 3.03 -10.73
CA TRP A 38 -14.61 4.09 -11.31
C TRP A 38 -13.85 5.43 -11.44
N CYS A 39 -12.60 5.50 -10.99
CA CYS A 39 -11.76 6.68 -11.12
C CYS A 39 -11.22 6.79 -12.55
N ALA A 40 -11.83 7.65 -13.38
CA ALA A 40 -11.37 7.93 -14.74
C ALA A 40 -9.90 8.43 -14.83
N PRO A 41 -9.43 9.40 -14.01
CA PRO A 41 -8.04 9.85 -14.07
C PRO A 41 -7.03 8.81 -13.56
N CYS A 42 -7.45 7.85 -12.73
CA CYS A 42 -6.59 6.77 -12.25
C CYS A 42 -6.36 5.67 -13.31
N LYS A 43 -7.19 5.64 -14.37
CA LYS A 43 -7.08 4.69 -15.49
C LYS A 43 -6.29 5.22 -16.67
N MET A 44 -6.05 6.54 -16.70
CA MET A 44 -5.39 7.24 -17.81
C MET A 44 -3.87 7.16 -17.72
#